data_AF-A0A9D2FMJ3-F1
#
_entry.id   AF-A0A9D2FMJ3-F1
#
_cell.length_a   1.000
_cell.length_b   1.000
_cell.length_c   1.000
_cell.angle_alpha   90.00
_cell.angle_beta   90.00
_cell.angle_gamma   90.00
#
_symmetry.space_group_name_H-M   'P 1'
#
loop_
_entity.id
_entity.type
_entity.pdbx_description
1 polymer ?
#
loop_
_entity_poly.entity_id
_entity_poly.type
_entity_poly.pdbx_seq_one_letter_code
_entity_poly.pdbx_strand_id
1 'polypeptide(L)' 'MELTDIQIRLRESIAESGIAQKELARQVGVSPQTISKYMKKDIFPALDTFAKLCKALDVSSDFILGLKAY' A
#
# COMPACT_ATOMS: atom_id res chain seq x y z
N MET A 1 -7.45 8.03 15.10
CA MET A 1 -6.86 7.65 13.80
C MET A 1 -7.64 6.45 13.37
N GLU A 2 -8.40 6.60 12.31
CA GLU A 2 -9.33 5.57 11.87
C GLU A 2 -8.64 4.65 10.87
N LEU A 3 -9.10 3.40 10.74
CA LEU A 3 -8.58 2.47 9.74
C LEU A 3 -8.63 3.07 8.33
N THR A 4 -9.62 3.91 8.05
CA THR A 4 -9.77 4.65 6.79
C THR A 4 -8.58 5.56 6.46
N ASP A 5 -7.92 6.15 7.47
CA ASP A 5 -6.78 7.05 7.27
C ASP A 5 -5.56 6.28 6.71
N ILE A 6 -5.30 5.11 7.28
CA ILE A 6 -4.22 4.19 6.84
C ILE A 6 -4.47 3.77 5.39
N GLN A 7 -5.73 3.49 5.06
CA GLN A 7 -6.13 3.08 3.73
C GLN A 7 -5.93 4.19 2.70
N ILE A 8 -6.29 5.44 3.04
CA ILE A 8 -6.10 6.59 2.17
C ILE A 8 -4.60 6.77 1.88
N ARG A 9 -3.76 6.81 2.92
CA ARG A 9 -2.31 6.96 2.77
C ARG A 9 -1.66 5.87 1.94
N LEU A 10 -2.10 4.62 2.10
CA LEU A 10 -1.62 3.51 1.28
C LEU A 10 -1.97 3.72 -0.19
N ARG A 11 -3.20 4.13 -0.48
CA ARG A 11 -3.66 4.39 -1.85
C ARG A 11 -2.92 5.56 -2.48
N GLU A 12 -2.73 6.64 -1.73
CA GLU A 12 -1.93 7.80 -2.16
C GLU A 12 -0.49 7.39 -2.46
N SER A 13 0.16 6.67 -1.55
CA SER A 13 1.55 6.19 -1.74
C SER A 13 1.69 5.36 -3.01
N ILE A 14 0.74 4.47 -3.29
CA ILE A 14 0.75 3.68 -4.52
C ILE A 14 0.49 4.57 -5.75
N ALA A 15 -0.43 5.52 -5.68
CA ALA A 15 -0.75 6.41 -6.81
C ALA A 15 0.43 7.35 -7.14
N GLU A 16 1.10 7.88 -6.12
CA GLU A 16 2.24 8.79 -6.25
C GLU A 16 3.53 8.09 -6.66
N SER A 17 3.66 6.79 -6.38
CA SER A 17 4.85 6.01 -6.75
C SER A 17 5.16 5.98 -8.25
N GLY A 18 4.16 6.25 -9.11
CA GLY A 18 4.29 6.10 -10.57
C GLY A 18 4.45 4.64 -11.05
N ILE A 19 4.42 3.66 -10.13
CA ILE A 19 4.57 2.24 -10.45
C ILE A 19 3.24 1.70 -10.98
N ALA A 20 3.28 1.04 -12.15
CA ALA A 20 2.10 0.36 -12.67
C ALA A 20 1.63 -0.74 -11.72
N GLN A 21 0.33 -0.84 -11.44
CA GLN A 21 -0.23 -1.82 -10.49
C GLN A 21 0.19 -3.27 -10.77
N LYS A 22 0.38 -3.63 -12.05
CA LYS A 22 0.87 -4.96 -12.46
C LYS A 22 2.32 -5.20 -12.04
N GLU A 23 3.16 -4.17 -12.11
CA GLU A 23 4.56 -4.26 -11.69
C GLU A 23 4.65 -4.28 -10.16
N LEU A 24 3.89 -3.43 -9.47
CA LEU A 24 3.80 -3.46 -8.01
C LEU A 24 3.34 -4.83 -7.51
N ALA A 25 2.32 -5.41 -8.16
CA ALA A 25 1.85 -6.76 -7.84
C ALA A 25 2.97 -7.81 -7.98
N ARG A 26 3.80 -7.71 -9.03
CA ARG A 26 4.94 -8.59 -9.25
C ARG A 26 6.00 -8.44 -8.15
N GLN A 27 6.34 -7.22 -7.77
CA GLN A 27 7.34 -6.94 -6.71
C GLN A 27 6.89 -7.44 -5.34
N VAL A 28 5.59 -7.29 -5.05
CA VAL A 28 4.98 -7.68 -3.77
C VAL A 28 4.65 -9.18 -3.73
N GLY A 29 4.60 -9.84 -4.89
CA GLY A 29 4.27 -11.27 -5.00
C GLY A 29 2.77 -11.55 -4.84
N VAL A 30 1.92 -10.65 -5.31
CA VAL A 30 0.45 -10.79 -5.30
C VAL A 30 -0.12 -10.67 -6.71
N SER A 31 -1.41 -10.98 -6.88
CA SER A 31 -2.07 -10.78 -8.16
C SER A 31 -2.32 -9.28 -8.43
N PRO A 32 -2.33 -8.82 -9.70
CA PRO A 32 -2.73 -7.44 -10.04
C PRO A 32 -4.13 -7.09 -9.55
N GLN A 33 -5.03 -8.08 -9.49
CA GLN A 33 -6.37 -7.89 -8.92
C GLN A 33 -6.33 -7.57 -7.42
N THR A 34 -5.38 -8.16 -6.69
CA THR A 34 -5.17 -7.90 -5.26
C THR A 34 -4.79 -6.44 -5.03
N ILE A 35 -3.85 -5.90 -5.81
CA ILE A 35 -3.50 -4.46 -5.75
C ILE A 35 -4.71 -3.59 -6.11
N SER A 36 -5.48 -3.95 -7.14
CA SER A 36 -6.70 -3.21 -7.48
C SER A 36 -7.77 -3.27 -6.37
N LYS A 37 -7.81 -4.33 -5.56
CA LYS A 37 -8.72 -4.42 -4.41
C LYS A 37 -8.30 -3.44 -3.31
N TYR A 38 -7.01 -3.35 -2.99
CA TYR A 38 -6.50 -2.36 -2.02
C TYR A 38 -6.86 -0.92 -2.42
N MET A 39 -6.87 -0.65 -3.73
CA MET A 39 -7.22 0.65 -4.29
C MET A 39 -8.70 1.01 -4.27
N LYS A 40 -9.59 0.02 -4.45
CA LYS A 40 -11.02 0.27 -4.73
C LYS A 40 -11.96 -0.23 -3.65
N LYS A 41 -11.50 -1.14 -2.79
CA LYS A 41 -12.30 -1.77 -1.74
C LYS A 41 -11.69 -1.52 -0.39
N ASP A 42 -12.52 -1.62 0.64
CA ASP A 42 -12.09 -1.52 2.04
C ASP A 42 -11.47 -2.86 2.49
N ILE A 43 -10.33 -3.20 1.88
CA ILE A 43 -9.57 -4.43 2.12
C ILE A 43 -8.13 -4.04 2.39
N PHE A 44 -7.57 -4.56 3.48
CA PHE A 44 -6.17 -4.37 3.82
C PHE A 44 -5.29 -5.50 3.32
N PRO A 45 -4.03 -5.20 2.95
CA PRO A 45 -3.01 -6.23 2.80
C PRO A 45 -2.75 -6.95 4.13
N ALA A 46 -2.38 -8.22 4.05
CA ALA A 46 -1.79 -8.91 5.19
C ALA A 46 -0.45 -8.25 5.56
N LEU A 47 0.01 -8.42 6.81
CA LEU A 47 1.21 -7.73 7.32
C LEU A 47 2.47 -7.99 6.49
N ASP A 48 2.63 -9.21 5.97
CA ASP A 48 3.74 -9.56 5.08
C ASP A 48 3.67 -8.80 3.74
N THR A 49 2.46 -8.70 3.18
CA THR A 49 2.18 -7.98 1.93
C THR A 49 2.34 -6.48 2.13
N PHE A 50 1.92 -5.98 3.28
CA PHE A 50 2.09 -4.58 3.68
C PHE A 50 3.57 -4.20 3.78
N ALA A 51 4.39 -5.01 4.46
CA ALA A 51 5.83 -4.77 4.54
C ALA A 51 6.50 -4.76 3.16
N LYS A 52 6.09 -5.68 2.28
CA LYS A 52 6.55 -5.70 0.88
C LYS A 52 6.10 -4.47 0.09
N LEU A 53 4.87 -4.00 0.30
CA LEU A 53 4.37 -2.76 -0.31
C LEU A 53 5.19 -1.55 0.14
N CYS A 54 5.40 -1.38 1.44
CA CYS A 54 6.25 -0.31 1.98
C CYS A 54 7.63 -0.30 1.32
N LYS A 55 8.26 -1.49 1.20
CA LYS A 55 9.57 -1.62 0.54
C LYS A 55 9.52 -1.32 -0.96
N ALA A 56 8.48 -1.77 -1.67
CA ALA A 56 8.34 -1.55 -3.11
C ALA A 56 8.02 -0.09 -3.46
N LEU A 57 7.30 0.60 -2.58
CA LEU A 57 6.90 2.00 -2.73
C LEU A 57 7.92 2.98 -2.14
N ASP A 58 9.00 2.47 -1.54
CA ASP A 58 10.00 3.26 -0.80
C ASP A 58 9.38 4.21 0.26
N VAL A 59 8.40 3.69 1.01
CA VAL A 59 7.65 4.43 2.03
C VAL A 59 7.75 3.73 3.38
N SER A 60 7.93 4.50 4.45
CA SER A 60 7.94 3.97 5.81
C SER A 60 6.56 3.47 6.25
N SER A 61 6.53 2.33 6.96
CA SER A 61 5.33 1.84 7.62
C SER A 61 4.78 2.85 8.64
N ASP A 62 5.64 3.61 9.32
CA ASP A 62 5.21 4.62 10.29
C ASP A 62 4.39 5.74 9.65
N PHE A 63 4.73 6.09 8.40
CA PHE A 63 3.99 7.09 7.64
C PHE A 63 2.60 6.57 7.25
N ILE A 64 2.51 5.36 6.68
CA ILE A 64 1.22 4.80 6.26
C ILE A 64 0.33 4.52 7.48
N LEU A 65 0.91 3.98 8.57
CA LEU A 65 0.21 3.71 9.82
C LEU A 65 -0.06 4.96 10.65
N GLY A 66 0.46 6.12 10.25
CA GLY A 66 0.31 7.40 10.93
C GLY A 66 0.93 7.50 12.32
N LEU A 67 1.89 6.64 12.63
CA LEU A 67 2.60 6.63 13.92
C LEU A 67 3.57 7.81 14.03
N LYS A 68 4.13 8.28 12.90
CA LYS A 68 4.97 9.49 12.80
C LYS A 68 4.75 10.22 11.48
N ALA A 69 4.80 11.55 11.53
CA ALA A 69 5.01 12.37 10.35
C ALA A 69 6.52 12.47 10.08
N TYR A 70 6.92 12.48 8.81
CA TYR A 70 8.32 12.57 8.37
C TYR A 70 9.01 13.82 8.93
#